data_AF-A0A7G8PXT0-F1
#
_entry.id   AF-A0A7G8PXT0-F1
#
_cell.length_a   1.000
_cell.length_b   1.000
_cell.length_c   1.000
_cell.angle_alpha   90.00
_cell.angle_beta   90.00
_cell.angle_gamma   90.00
#
_symmetry.space_group_name_H-M   'P 1'
#
loop_
_entity.id
_entity.type
_entity.pdbx_description
1 polymer ?
#
loop_
_entity_poly.entity_id
_entity_poly.type
_entity_poly.pdbx_seq_one_letter_code
_entity_poly.pdbx_strand_id
1 'polypeptide(L)'
;MKQLAIFSVFLMIFSNGINAQTKKELDQKAIKSMCGCYEVSFNFAETFKYSEDPNYTPSTEKHDSGLEWVELVEDSEDKIVLQHLLIVGNPASPKVIKHWRQDWLFENTDLYEFNADNTWTYNSLAPNTVKGQWTQKVFQVDDSPRYEGTATWVHVDGISFWENTTPAPLPRREYTKRSDYNLTMRTNKHVITKDGWLHDQDNQKIIRKKGEDDKILAEEKGLNKYVKVEDSRCQAALTYWNEKHKFWSLVRSKWDEVFGRKKDLHLNDKVEGKALYQYLFSDEITPQKKEIDKTVESFVID
;
A
#
# COMPACT_ATOMS: atom_id res chain seq x y z
N MET A 1 23.66 -66.79 -45.84
CA MET A 1 24.14 -65.53 -45.25
C MET A 1 23.39 -64.36 -45.87
N LYS A 2 22.38 -63.80 -45.19
CA LYS A 2 21.88 -62.44 -45.45
C LYS A 2 21.48 -61.85 -44.09
N GLN A 3 22.21 -60.83 -43.68
CA GLN A 3 22.14 -60.19 -42.37
C GLN A 3 20.86 -59.33 -42.25
N LEU A 4 20.14 -59.47 -41.14
CA LEU A 4 19.11 -58.52 -40.72
C LEU A 4 19.79 -57.24 -40.23
N ALA A 5 19.52 -56.12 -40.89
CA ALA A 5 19.86 -54.80 -40.36
C ALA A 5 18.73 -54.32 -39.44
N ILE A 6 18.99 -54.29 -38.13
CA ILE A 6 18.11 -53.69 -37.13
C ILE A 6 18.39 -52.19 -37.13
N PHE A 7 17.40 -51.40 -37.52
CA PHE A 7 17.45 -49.93 -37.46
C PHE A 7 17.02 -49.49 -36.06
N SER A 8 17.98 -49.16 -35.20
CA SER A 8 17.71 -48.58 -33.88
C SER A 8 17.33 -47.10 -34.03
N VAL A 9 16.06 -46.79 -33.80
CA VAL A 9 15.55 -45.41 -33.68
C VAL A 9 16.01 -44.85 -32.34
N PHE A 10 16.90 -43.86 -32.36
CA PHE A 10 17.32 -43.10 -31.19
C PHE A 10 16.30 -41.98 -30.95
N LEU A 11 15.35 -42.19 -30.04
CA LEU A 11 14.40 -41.15 -29.62
C LEU A 11 15.12 -40.23 -28.61
N MET A 12 15.61 -39.06 -29.03
CA MET A 12 16.04 -38.02 -28.11
C MET A 12 14.81 -37.45 -27.39
N ILE A 13 14.61 -37.85 -26.15
CA ILE A 13 13.67 -37.20 -25.25
C ILE A 13 14.31 -35.87 -24.85
N PHE A 14 13.88 -34.78 -25.50
CA PHE A 14 14.12 -33.44 -24.98
C PHE A 14 13.32 -33.29 -23.68
N SER A 15 13.99 -33.49 -22.55
CA SER A 15 13.50 -33.05 -21.26
C SER A 15 13.53 -31.52 -21.22
N ASN A 16 12.49 -30.90 -21.79
CA ASN A 16 12.20 -29.51 -21.51
C ASN A 16 11.91 -29.41 -20.02
N GLY A 17 12.88 -28.92 -19.26
CA GLY A 17 12.69 -28.51 -17.87
C GLY A 17 11.72 -27.35 -17.85
N ILE A 18 10.42 -27.65 -17.83
CA ILE A 18 9.40 -26.68 -17.48
C ILE A 18 9.62 -26.40 -15.99
N ASN A 19 10.35 -25.32 -15.68
CA ASN A 19 10.35 -24.78 -14.33
C ASN A 19 8.91 -24.38 -14.01
N ALA A 20 8.21 -25.23 -13.26
CA ALA A 20 6.91 -24.91 -12.74
C ALA A 20 7.12 -23.77 -11.72
N GLN A 21 6.81 -22.54 -12.12
CA GLN A 21 6.85 -21.39 -11.22
C GLN A 21 5.88 -21.65 -10.06
N THR A 22 6.34 -21.51 -8.83
CA THR A 22 5.45 -21.67 -7.69
C THR A 22 4.44 -20.51 -7.67
N LYS A 23 3.26 -20.71 -7.07
CA LYS A 23 2.29 -19.63 -6.91
C LYS A 23 2.93 -18.43 -6.18
N LYS A 24 3.70 -18.68 -5.11
CA LYS A 24 4.41 -17.64 -4.36
C LYS A 24 5.36 -16.83 -5.24
N GLU A 25 6.10 -17.47 -6.15
CA GLU A 25 6.97 -16.77 -7.10
C GLU A 25 6.17 -15.91 -8.11
N LEU A 26 4.98 -16.35 -8.54
CA LEU A 26 4.08 -15.55 -9.37
C LEU A 26 3.56 -14.32 -8.60
N ASP A 27 3.17 -14.51 -7.35
CA ASP A 27 2.71 -13.44 -6.45
C ASP A 27 3.82 -12.40 -6.26
N GLN A 28 5.04 -12.82 -5.90
CA GLN A 28 6.21 -11.95 -5.74
C GLN A 28 6.53 -11.18 -7.02
N LYS A 29 6.46 -11.84 -8.19
CA LYS A 29 6.68 -11.19 -9.48
C LYS A 29 5.62 -10.13 -9.76
N ALA A 30 4.35 -10.40 -9.46
CA ALA A 30 3.27 -9.43 -9.60
C ALA A 30 3.50 -8.20 -8.70
N ILE A 31 3.83 -8.41 -7.42
CA ILE A 31 4.14 -7.32 -6.48
C ILE A 31 5.31 -6.48 -6.98
N LYS A 32 6.43 -7.11 -7.35
CA LYS A 32 7.64 -6.40 -7.83
C LYS A 32 7.45 -5.72 -9.17
N SER A 33 6.50 -6.17 -9.99
CA SER A 33 6.18 -5.50 -11.26
C SER A 33 5.60 -4.11 -11.07
N MET A 34 5.11 -3.78 -9.86
CA MET A 34 4.65 -2.43 -9.52
C MET A 34 5.81 -1.41 -9.35
N CYS A 35 7.07 -1.84 -9.31
CA CYS A 35 8.24 -0.94 -9.22
C CYS A 35 8.51 -0.17 -10.52
N GLY A 36 9.14 1.01 -10.42
CA GLY A 36 9.56 1.85 -11.55
C GLY A 36 8.90 3.23 -11.57
N CYS A 37 9.05 3.96 -12.67
CA CYS A 37 8.47 5.29 -12.85
C CYS A 37 7.11 5.22 -13.56
N TYR A 38 6.14 6.00 -13.06
CA TYR A 38 4.78 6.02 -13.60
C TYR A 38 4.25 7.44 -13.78
N GLU A 39 3.50 7.64 -14.85
CA GLU A 39 2.44 8.64 -14.85
C GLU A 39 1.25 8.06 -14.07
N VAL A 40 0.95 8.67 -12.93
CA VAL A 40 -0.15 8.25 -12.07
C VAL A 40 -1.33 9.21 -12.24
N SER A 41 -2.54 8.67 -12.36
CA SER A 41 -3.78 9.45 -12.27
C SER A 41 -4.63 8.95 -11.10
N PHE A 42 -5.23 9.88 -10.35
CA PHE A 42 -6.10 9.63 -9.21
C PHE A 42 -7.51 10.10 -9.54
N ASN A 43 -8.42 9.15 -9.82
CA ASN A 43 -9.81 9.45 -10.17
C ASN A 43 -10.74 8.95 -9.08
N PHE A 44 -11.59 9.82 -8.52
CA PHE A 44 -12.56 9.41 -7.51
C PHE A 44 -13.91 10.09 -7.75
N ALA A 45 -14.98 9.31 -7.65
CA ALA A 45 -16.35 9.80 -7.75
C ALA A 45 -17.22 9.10 -6.71
N GLU A 46 -18.01 9.88 -5.98
CA GLU A 46 -19.07 9.33 -5.13
C GLU A 46 -20.22 8.87 -6.03
N THR A 47 -20.67 7.63 -5.88
CA THR A 47 -21.57 6.96 -6.84
C THR A 47 -22.98 6.81 -6.31
N PHE A 48 -23.14 6.24 -5.12
CA PHE A 48 -24.44 6.01 -4.49
C PHE A 48 -24.53 6.75 -3.16
N LYS A 49 -25.63 7.48 -2.95
CA LYS A 49 -25.92 8.21 -1.72
C LYS A 49 -26.98 7.46 -0.92
N TYR A 50 -26.74 7.29 0.38
CA TYR A 50 -27.70 6.68 1.32
C TYR A 50 -28.09 7.63 2.46
N SER A 51 -27.47 8.81 2.56
CA SER A 51 -27.81 9.81 3.58
C SER A 51 -29.26 10.30 3.45
N GLU A 52 -29.99 10.26 4.57
CA GLU A 52 -31.32 10.87 4.72
C GLU A 52 -31.25 12.38 5.02
N ASP A 53 -30.05 12.93 5.26
CA ASP A 53 -29.88 14.37 5.52
C ASP A 53 -30.19 15.18 4.24
N PRO A 54 -31.18 16.09 4.27
CA PRO A 54 -31.51 16.94 3.13
C PRO A 54 -30.37 17.89 2.74
N ASN A 55 -29.44 18.20 3.64
CA ASN A 55 -28.28 19.06 3.39
C ASN A 55 -27.03 18.28 2.97
N TYR A 56 -27.13 16.95 2.86
CA TYR A 56 -26.01 16.13 2.43
C TYR A 56 -25.51 16.55 1.04
N THR A 57 -24.22 16.86 0.98
CA THR A 57 -23.52 17.20 -0.25
C THR A 57 -22.51 16.09 -0.59
N PRO A 58 -22.64 15.41 -1.74
CA PRO A 58 -21.67 14.42 -2.19
C PRO A 58 -20.25 14.99 -2.29
N SER A 59 -19.24 14.11 -2.19
CA SER A 59 -17.88 14.54 -2.50
C SER A 59 -17.76 14.98 -3.95
N THR A 60 -17.07 16.09 -4.15
CA THR A 60 -16.70 16.56 -5.50
C THR A 60 -15.84 15.50 -6.18
N GLU A 61 -16.12 15.25 -7.45
CA GLU A 61 -15.27 14.40 -8.29
C GLU A 61 -13.83 14.90 -8.27
N LYS A 62 -12.90 13.96 -8.14
CA LYS A 62 -11.46 14.24 -8.15
C LYS A 62 -10.85 13.67 -9.42
N HIS A 63 -10.15 14.54 -10.14
CA HIS A 63 -9.19 14.18 -11.19
C HIS A 63 -7.87 14.87 -10.88
N ASP A 64 -6.82 14.09 -10.71
CA ASP A 64 -5.50 14.57 -10.34
C ASP A 64 -4.45 13.62 -10.92
N SER A 65 -3.23 14.09 -11.07
CA SER A 65 -2.16 13.30 -11.70
C SER A 65 -0.79 13.78 -11.29
N GLY A 66 0.20 12.90 -11.40
CA GLY A 66 1.60 13.24 -11.16
C GLY A 66 2.54 12.21 -11.76
N LEU A 67 3.83 12.40 -11.53
CA LEU A 67 4.82 11.35 -11.71
C LEU A 67 5.07 10.69 -10.35
N GLU A 68 5.15 9.37 -10.33
CA GLU A 68 5.41 8.62 -9.10
C GLU A 68 6.47 7.55 -9.36
N TRP A 69 7.52 7.58 -8.54
CA TRP A 69 8.53 6.53 -8.49
C TRP A 69 8.16 5.50 -7.43
N VAL A 70 8.16 4.23 -7.79
CA VAL A 70 7.95 3.11 -6.87
C VAL A 70 9.27 2.38 -6.69
N GLU A 71 9.91 2.63 -5.55
CA GLU A 71 11.20 2.07 -5.16
C GLU A 71 11.03 0.71 -4.48
N LEU A 72 11.85 -0.27 -4.87
CA LEU A 72 11.97 -1.55 -4.17
C LEU A 72 12.95 -1.39 -2.99
N VAL A 73 12.42 -1.30 -1.77
CA VAL A 73 13.21 -1.03 -0.56
C VAL A 73 13.72 -2.33 0.09
N GLU A 74 12.92 -3.39 0.05
CA GLU A 74 13.26 -4.71 0.59
C GLU A 74 12.69 -5.78 -0.34
N ASP A 75 13.49 -6.81 -0.64
CA ASP A 75 13.12 -7.99 -1.43
C ASP A 75 13.67 -9.22 -0.73
N SER A 76 12.87 -9.78 0.17
CA SER A 76 13.16 -11.04 0.86
C SER A 76 12.09 -12.07 0.52
N GLU A 77 12.29 -13.32 0.95
CA GLU A 77 11.41 -14.42 0.60
C GLU A 77 9.95 -14.18 1.02
N ASP A 78 9.73 -13.66 2.22
CA ASP A 78 8.38 -13.48 2.79
C ASP A 78 7.99 -12.01 2.96
N LYS A 79 8.85 -11.07 2.52
CA LYS A 79 8.60 -9.64 2.67
C LYS A 79 9.14 -8.84 1.49
N ILE A 80 8.25 -8.04 0.90
CA ILE A 80 8.58 -7.06 -0.14
C ILE A 80 8.11 -5.68 0.30
N VAL A 81 8.98 -4.67 0.28
CA VAL A 81 8.64 -3.30 0.68
C VAL A 81 8.78 -2.36 -0.50
N LEU A 82 7.70 -1.65 -0.83
CA LEU A 82 7.65 -0.68 -1.92
C LEU A 82 7.39 0.73 -1.38
N GLN A 83 8.31 1.66 -1.67
CA GLN A 83 8.16 3.06 -1.30
C GLN A 83 7.73 3.89 -2.52
N HIS A 84 6.62 4.60 -2.39
CA HIS A 84 6.12 5.51 -3.41
C HIS A 84 6.61 6.94 -3.15
N LEU A 85 7.20 7.56 -4.17
CA LEU A 85 7.72 8.92 -4.13
C LEU A 85 7.03 9.74 -5.22
N LEU A 86 6.10 10.59 -4.81
CA LEU A 86 5.34 11.44 -5.72
C LEU A 86 6.14 12.69 -6.07
N ILE A 87 6.22 12.99 -7.35
CA ILE A 87 6.90 14.16 -7.91
C ILE A 87 5.82 15.15 -8.35
N VAL A 88 5.81 16.33 -7.73
CA VAL A 88 4.82 17.38 -7.97
C VAL A 88 5.47 18.72 -8.25
N GLY A 89 4.68 19.67 -8.78
CA GLY A 89 5.13 21.04 -9.04
C GLY A 89 5.70 21.23 -10.45
N ASN A 90 6.47 22.30 -10.62
CA ASN A 90 7.05 22.66 -11.92
C ASN A 90 8.12 21.62 -12.31
N PRO A 91 8.09 21.05 -13.54
CA PRO A 91 9.14 20.13 -14.01
C PRO A 91 10.58 20.67 -13.91
N ALA A 92 10.77 21.99 -13.99
CA ALA A 92 12.07 22.64 -13.81
C ALA A 92 12.51 22.76 -12.34
N SER A 93 11.60 22.59 -11.38
CA SER A 93 11.86 22.63 -9.94
C SER A 93 10.92 21.65 -9.22
N PRO A 94 11.10 20.34 -9.44
CA PRO A 94 10.20 19.34 -8.91
C PRO A 94 10.33 19.24 -7.38
N LYS A 95 9.21 19.01 -6.70
CA LYS A 95 9.17 18.66 -5.28
C LYS A 95 8.86 17.17 -5.16
N VAL A 96 9.67 16.47 -4.37
CA VAL A 96 9.45 15.05 -4.06
C VAL A 96 8.75 14.94 -2.71
N ILE A 97 7.67 14.18 -2.68
CA ILE A 97 6.93 13.82 -1.49
C ILE A 97 7.09 12.31 -1.31
N LYS A 98 7.61 11.87 -0.16
CA LYS A 98 7.50 10.46 0.25
C LYS A 98 6.03 10.18 0.54
N HIS A 99 5.32 9.63 -0.44
CA HIS A 99 3.86 9.69 -0.52
C HIS A 99 3.18 8.62 0.34
N TRP A 100 3.51 7.35 0.11
CA TRP A 100 3.02 6.23 0.91
C TRP A 100 3.96 5.05 0.75
N ARG A 101 3.87 4.10 1.67
CA ARG A 101 4.64 2.86 1.64
C ARG A 101 3.67 1.69 1.69
N GLN A 102 4.00 0.62 0.97
CA GLN A 102 3.33 -0.65 1.09
C GLN A 102 4.33 -1.75 1.43
N ASP A 103 4.07 -2.46 2.50
CA ASP A 103 4.80 -3.68 2.85
C ASP A 103 3.89 -4.86 2.50
N TRP A 104 4.45 -5.85 1.81
CA TRP A 104 3.79 -7.10 1.44
C TRP A 104 4.40 -8.21 2.26
N LEU A 105 3.62 -8.86 3.12
CA LEU A 105 4.07 -9.93 4.00
C LEU A 105 3.34 -11.25 3.68
N PHE A 106 4.10 -12.30 3.38
CA PHE A 106 3.55 -13.62 3.09
C PHE A 106 3.09 -14.31 4.37
N GLU A 107 1.87 -14.84 4.38
CA GLU A 107 1.26 -15.59 5.50
C GLU A 107 1.35 -14.88 6.87
N ASN A 108 1.34 -13.54 6.89
CA ASN A 108 1.42 -12.75 8.11
C ASN A 108 0.21 -12.97 9.02
N THR A 109 0.46 -13.26 10.30
CA THR A 109 -0.57 -13.51 11.31
C THR A 109 -0.89 -12.31 12.19
N ASP A 110 -0.08 -11.24 12.14
CA ASP A 110 -0.19 -10.10 13.04
C ASP A 110 -0.76 -8.88 12.28
N LEU A 111 -2.02 -8.54 12.56
CA LEU A 111 -2.74 -7.47 11.88
C LEU A 111 -3.09 -6.29 12.80
N TYR A 112 -3.05 -5.08 12.25
CA TYR A 112 -3.48 -3.82 12.84
C TYR A 112 -4.64 -3.25 12.03
N GLU A 113 -5.86 -3.60 12.41
CA GLU A 113 -7.07 -3.20 11.70
C GLU A 113 -7.53 -1.80 12.14
N PHE A 114 -7.69 -0.87 11.21
CA PHE A 114 -8.12 0.49 11.52
C PHE A 114 -9.53 0.50 12.13
N ASN A 115 -9.73 1.29 13.18
CA ASN A 115 -10.99 1.37 13.92
C ASN A 115 -11.39 2.80 14.28
N ALA A 116 -11.38 3.70 13.28
CA ALA A 116 -11.69 5.12 13.41
C ALA A 116 -10.76 5.88 14.37
N ASP A 117 -10.85 7.22 14.39
CA ASP A 117 -10.23 8.10 15.40
C ASP A 117 -8.75 7.78 15.70
N ASN A 118 -7.93 7.59 14.66
CA ASN A 118 -6.51 7.20 14.75
C ASN A 118 -6.25 6.02 15.71
N THR A 119 -7.14 5.04 15.70
CA THR A 119 -7.03 3.82 16.48
C THR A 119 -6.95 2.61 15.56
N TRP A 120 -6.11 1.64 15.93
CA TRP A 120 -5.97 0.35 15.27
C TRP A 120 -6.07 -0.76 16.31
N THR A 121 -6.92 -1.75 16.04
CA THR A 121 -7.04 -2.95 16.88
C THR A 121 -6.03 -3.99 16.43
N TYR A 122 -5.27 -4.52 17.37
CA TYR A 122 -4.34 -5.61 17.11
C TYR A 122 -5.09 -6.94 17.08
N ASN A 123 -4.94 -7.67 15.97
CA ASN A 123 -5.56 -8.96 15.73
C ASN A 123 -4.48 -9.99 15.39
N SER A 124 -4.46 -11.11 16.13
CA SER A 124 -3.62 -12.26 15.79
C SER A 124 -4.47 -13.33 15.12
N LEU A 125 -4.14 -13.65 13.87
CA LEU A 125 -4.84 -14.64 13.06
C LEU A 125 -4.18 -16.02 13.19
N ALA A 126 -4.98 -17.08 13.08
CA ALA A 126 -4.44 -18.44 13.05
C ALA A 126 -3.69 -18.69 11.73
N PRO A 127 -2.51 -19.33 11.71
CA PRO A 127 -1.71 -19.55 10.50
C PRO A 127 -2.48 -20.17 9.32
N ASN A 128 -3.41 -21.10 9.61
CA ASN A 128 -4.23 -21.73 8.58
C ASN A 128 -5.16 -20.75 7.85
N THR A 129 -5.51 -19.62 8.45
CA THR A 129 -6.40 -18.60 7.86
C THR A 129 -5.70 -17.72 6.83
N VAL A 130 -4.37 -17.57 6.94
CA VAL A 130 -3.54 -16.70 6.10
C VAL A 130 -2.65 -17.49 5.14
N LYS A 131 -2.78 -18.82 5.12
CA LYS A 131 -1.98 -19.71 4.26
C LYS A 131 -2.11 -19.31 2.78
N GLY A 132 -0.98 -19.11 2.12
CA GLY A 132 -0.88 -18.69 0.72
C GLY A 132 -1.35 -17.25 0.45
N GLN A 133 -1.58 -16.44 1.48
CA GLN A 133 -2.00 -15.05 1.34
C GLN A 133 -0.81 -14.09 1.48
N TRP A 134 -0.97 -12.90 0.93
CA TRP A 134 -0.12 -11.76 1.19
C TRP A 134 -0.93 -10.69 1.92
N THR A 135 -0.39 -10.21 3.03
CA THR A 135 -0.89 -9.01 3.71
C THR A 135 -0.28 -7.78 3.05
N GLN A 136 -1.11 -6.84 2.61
CA GLN A 136 -0.66 -5.48 2.27
C GLN A 136 -0.79 -4.60 3.51
N LYS A 137 0.32 -4.05 4.00
CA LYS A 137 0.34 -2.99 5.01
C LYS A 137 0.61 -1.66 4.37
N VAL A 138 -0.31 -0.70 4.51
CA VAL A 138 -0.19 0.63 3.93
C VAL A 138 0.15 1.64 5.03
N PHE A 139 1.18 2.44 4.77
CA PHE A 139 1.66 3.47 5.69
C PHE A 139 1.52 4.87 5.08
N GLN A 140 1.43 5.87 5.96
CA GLN A 140 1.36 7.28 5.58
C GLN A 140 2.73 7.84 5.21
N VAL A 141 2.78 9.14 4.89
CA VAL A 141 4.01 9.87 4.52
C VAL A 141 5.10 9.77 5.60
N ASP A 142 4.70 9.65 6.87
CA ASP A 142 5.55 9.56 8.07
C ASP A 142 5.76 8.13 8.59
N ASP A 143 5.40 7.12 7.78
CA ASP A 143 5.44 5.69 8.11
C ASP A 143 4.50 5.24 9.24
N SER A 144 3.63 6.12 9.76
CA SER A 144 2.52 5.70 10.63
C SER A 144 1.57 4.75 9.90
N PRO A 145 0.92 3.80 10.60
CA PRO A 145 -0.02 2.88 9.96
C PRO A 145 -1.18 3.65 9.35
N ARG A 146 -1.69 3.13 8.23
CA ARG A 146 -2.89 3.66 7.58
C ARG A 146 -3.98 2.61 7.60
N TYR A 147 -3.78 1.51 6.89
CA TYR A 147 -4.67 0.35 6.87
C TYR A 147 -3.89 -0.87 6.40
N GLU A 148 -4.40 -2.05 6.70
CA GLU A 148 -3.85 -3.29 6.19
C GLU A 148 -4.91 -4.37 6.03
N GLY A 149 -4.61 -5.36 5.20
CA GLY A 149 -5.46 -6.52 5.01
C GLY A 149 -4.76 -7.61 4.23
N THR A 150 -5.31 -8.82 4.31
CA THR A 150 -4.71 -10.03 3.74
C THR A 150 -5.64 -10.68 2.73
N ALA A 151 -5.07 -11.16 1.62
CA ALA A 151 -5.77 -11.90 0.59
C ALA A 151 -4.79 -12.68 -0.29
N THR A 152 -5.31 -13.51 -1.19
CA THR A 152 -4.52 -14.30 -2.13
C THR A 152 -4.42 -13.57 -3.47
N TRP A 153 -3.21 -13.53 -4.06
CA TRP A 153 -3.05 -13.15 -5.47
C TRP A 153 -3.67 -14.21 -6.38
N VAL A 154 -4.42 -13.77 -7.38
CA VAL A 154 -5.05 -14.62 -8.40
C VAL A 154 -4.36 -14.38 -9.74
N HIS A 155 -3.98 -15.47 -10.41
CA HIS A 155 -3.36 -15.45 -11.73
C HIS A 155 -4.22 -16.30 -12.69
N VAL A 156 -4.99 -15.64 -13.55
CA VAL A 156 -5.94 -16.30 -14.46
C VAL A 156 -6.04 -15.51 -15.76
N ASP A 157 -6.12 -16.21 -16.89
CA ASP A 157 -6.27 -15.61 -18.23
C ASP A 157 -5.24 -14.50 -18.56
N GLY A 158 -4.02 -14.66 -18.04
CA GLY A 158 -2.93 -13.69 -18.23
C GLY A 158 -3.05 -12.41 -17.39
N ILE A 159 -4.01 -12.34 -16.49
CA ILE A 159 -4.23 -11.23 -15.54
C ILE A 159 -3.78 -11.68 -14.16
N SER A 160 -3.05 -10.81 -13.47
CA SER A 160 -2.67 -11.00 -12.07
C SER A 160 -3.30 -9.92 -11.22
N PHE A 161 -4.05 -10.29 -10.18
CA PHE A 161 -4.64 -9.31 -9.28
C PHE A 161 -4.69 -9.80 -7.83
N TRP A 162 -4.73 -8.85 -6.91
CA TRP A 162 -4.94 -9.08 -5.48
C TRP A 162 -6.08 -8.20 -5.02
N GLU A 163 -7.01 -8.75 -4.25
CA GLU A 163 -8.20 -8.04 -3.82
C GLU A 163 -8.52 -8.31 -2.35
N ASN A 164 -8.72 -7.25 -1.57
CA ASN A 164 -9.12 -7.35 -0.17
C ASN A 164 -10.13 -6.25 0.18
N THR A 165 -10.90 -6.45 1.24
CA THR A 165 -11.69 -5.38 1.87
C THR A 165 -11.16 -5.16 3.29
N THR A 166 -10.96 -3.90 3.68
CA THR A 166 -10.47 -3.53 5.02
C THR A 166 -10.92 -2.12 5.40
N PRO A 167 -11.16 -1.83 6.70
CA PRO A 167 -11.37 -0.46 7.16
C PRO A 167 -10.10 0.38 6.95
N ALA A 168 -10.32 1.64 6.58
CA ALA A 168 -9.26 2.61 6.31
C ALA A 168 -9.65 4.01 6.79
N PRO A 169 -8.66 4.84 7.16
CA PRO A 169 -8.89 6.24 7.50
C PRO A 169 -9.34 7.02 6.26
N LEU A 170 -10.04 8.13 6.52
CA LEU A 170 -10.42 9.06 5.48
C LEU A 170 -9.17 9.59 4.75
N PRO A 171 -9.22 9.74 3.42
CA PRO A 171 -8.15 10.44 2.70
C PRO A 171 -8.22 11.95 2.99
N ARG A 172 -7.08 12.64 2.87
CA ARG A 172 -6.95 14.09 3.11
C ARG A 172 -7.99 14.97 2.43
N ARG A 173 -8.41 14.60 1.22
CA ARG A 173 -9.46 15.33 0.48
C ARG A 173 -10.82 15.35 1.20
N GLU A 174 -11.07 14.39 2.08
CA GLU A 174 -12.33 14.24 2.83
C GLU A 174 -12.21 14.85 4.22
N TYR A 175 -11.31 14.37 5.09
CA TYR A 175 -11.28 14.79 6.50
C TYR A 175 -10.97 16.29 6.71
N THR A 176 -10.46 16.99 5.69
CA THR A 176 -10.24 18.44 5.75
C THR A 176 -11.48 19.26 5.38
N LYS A 177 -12.51 18.63 4.81
CA LYS A 177 -13.72 19.28 4.29
C LYS A 177 -15.00 18.69 4.87
N ARG A 178 -14.95 17.45 5.36
CA ARG A 178 -16.09 16.65 5.80
C ARG A 178 -15.84 16.10 7.20
N SER A 179 -16.92 16.00 7.95
CA SER A 179 -16.96 15.47 9.31
C SER A 179 -18.20 14.61 9.55
N ASP A 180 -18.89 14.22 8.48
CA ASP A 180 -20.16 13.48 8.49
C ASP A 180 -19.98 11.96 8.45
N TYR A 181 -18.73 11.48 8.42
CA TYR A 181 -18.35 10.07 8.57
C TYR A 181 -16.89 9.96 9.07
N ASN A 182 -16.49 8.79 9.58
CA ASN A 182 -15.21 8.60 10.27
C ASN A 182 -14.43 7.34 9.84
N LEU A 183 -14.99 6.53 8.93
CA LEU A 183 -14.33 5.32 8.44
C LEU A 183 -14.64 5.10 6.96
N THR A 184 -13.69 4.54 6.22
CA THR A 184 -13.94 4.00 4.87
C THR A 184 -13.78 2.50 4.90
N MET A 185 -14.81 1.72 4.54
CA MET A 185 -14.61 0.31 4.22
C MET A 185 -14.13 0.23 2.78
N ARG A 186 -12.85 -0.07 2.60
CA ARG A 186 -12.15 0.03 1.33
C ARG A 186 -11.95 -1.36 0.74
N THR A 187 -12.51 -1.59 -0.43
CA THR A 187 -12.12 -2.71 -1.29
C THR A 187 -10.91 -2.26 -2.11
N ASN A 188 -9.76 -2.89 -1.93
CA ASN A 188 -8.55 -2.64 -2.72
C ASN A 188 -8.40 -3.75 -3.74
N LYS A 189 -8.28 -3.41 -5.02
CA LYS A 189 -7.93 -4.34 -6.08
C LYS A 189 -6.68 -3.83 -6.82
N HIS A 190 -5.55 -4.49 -6.60
CA HIS A 190 -4.32 -4.25 -7.37
C HIS A 190 -4.33 -5.15 -8.59
N VAL A 191 -4.31 -4.58 -9.79
CA VAL A 191 -4.33 -5.32 -11.06
C VAL A 191 -3.08 -5.01 -11.85
N ILE A 192 -2.30 -6.04 -12.17
CA ILE A 192 -1.14 -5.90 -13.06
C ILE A 192 -1.62 -5.86 -14.51
N THR A 193 -1.17 -4.87 -15.25
CA THR A 193 -1.49 -4.66 -16.67
C THR A 193 -0.22 -4.77 -17.51
N LYS A 194 -0.34 -4.74 -18.84
CA LYS A 194 0.82 -4.77 -19.74
C LYS A 194 1.72 -3.54 -19.59
N ASP A 195 1.11 -2.38 -19.33
CA ASP A 195 1.78 -1.08 -19.36
C ASP A 195 1.92 -0.46 -17.97
N GLY A 196 1.80 -1.26 -16.90
CA GLY A 196 1.86 -0.80 -15.51
C GLY A 196 0.82 -1.52 -14.64
N TRP A 197 0.12 -0.81 -13.77
CA TRP A 197 -0.84 -1.41 -12.85
C TRP A 197 -1.98 -0.47 -12.45
N LEU A 198 -3.03 -1.04 -11.88
CA LEU A 198 -4.20 -0.32 -11.39
C LEU A 198 -4.36 -0.58 -9.90
N HIS A 199 -4.77 0.45 -9.16
CA HIS A 199 -5.39 0.30 -7.86
C HIS A 199 -6.85 0.75 -7.98
N ASP A 200 -7.69 -0.23 -8.26
CA ASP A 200 -9.14 -0.09 -8.35
C ASP A 200 -9.75 -0.22 -6.96
N GLN A 201 -10.64 0.70 -6.60
CA GLN A 201 -11.21 0.83 -5.27
C GLN A 201 -12.72 0.97 -5.32
N ASP A 202 -13.40 0.17 -4.51
CA ASP A 202 -14.82 0.33 -4.20
C ASP A 202 -14.94 0.60 -2.71
N ASN A 203 -15.28 1.85 -2.38
CA ASN A 203 -15.24 2.37 -1.01
C ASN A 203 -16.66 2.59 -0.49
N GLN A 204 -16.94 2.18 0.74
CA GLN A 204 -18.11 2.63 1.49
C GLN A 204 -17.67 3.65 2.53
N LYS A 205 -18.34 4.81 2.56
CA LYS A 205 -18.19 5.83 3.59
C LYS A 205 -19.07 5.45 4.77
N ILE A 206 -18.47 5.20 5.93
CA ILE A 206 -19.15 4.64 7.10
C ILE A 206 -19.14 5.62 8.27
N ILE A 207 -20.31 5.77 8.88
CA ILE A 207 -20.50 6.37 10.20
C ILE A 207 -20.45 5.24 11.22
N ARG A 208 -19.35 5.15 11.96
CA ARG A 208 -19.17 4.21 13.05
C ARG A 208 -19.35 4.90 14.39
N LYS A 209 -20.15 4.32 15.27
CA LYS A 209 -20.36 4.78 16.65
C LYS A 209 -20.26 3.61 17.61
N LYS A 210 -19.70 3.86 18.79
CA LYS A 210 -19.54 2.82 19.82
C LYS A 210 -20.90 2.28 20.26
N GLY A 211 -21.10 0.97 20.12
CA GLY A 211 -22.32 0.28 20.57
C GLY A 211 -23.51 0.41 19.62
N GLU A 212 -23.32 0.99 18.44
CA GLU A 212 -24.32 1.04 17.36
C GLU A 212 -23.79 0.28 16.13
N ASP A 213 -24.70 -0.18 15.28
CA ASP A 213 -24.32 -0.74 13.98
C ASP A 213 -23.80 0.37 13.05
N ASP A 214 -22.82 0.00 12.22
CA ASP A 214 -22.27 0.89 11.20
C ASP A 214 -23.35 1.34 10.21
N LYS A 215 -23.36 2.63 9.88
CA LYS A 215 -24.24 3.20 8.86
C LYS A 215 -23.45 3.57 7.62
N ILE A 216 -23.89 3.08 6.46
CA ILE A 216 -23.32 3.48 5.17
C ILE A 216 -23.89 4.84 4.80
N LEU A 217 -23.02 5.82 4.63
CA LEU A 217 -23.37 7.17 4.20
C LEU A 217 -23.47 7.27 2.67
N ALA A 218 -22.48 6.71 1.99
CA ALA A 218 -22.37 6.71 0.53
C ALA A 218 -21.34 5.67 0.05
N GLU A 219 -21.36 5.37 -1.24
CA GLU A 219 -20.33 4.62 -1.95
C GLU A 219 -19.50 5.53 -2.84
N GLU A 220 -18.23 5.19 -3.05
CA GLU A 220 -17.28 5.93 -3.87
C GLU A 220 -16.45 4.96 -4.72
N LYS A 221 -16.40 5.21 -6.02
CA LYS A 221 -15.45 4.54 -6.92
C LYS A 221 -14.14 5.31 -6.94
N GLY A 222 -13.04 4.61 -6.74
CA GLY A 222 -11.69 5.14 -6.91
C GLY A 222 -10.92 4.35 -7.96
N LEU A 223 -10.19 5.02 -8.83
CA LEU A 223 -9.30 4.39 -9.79
C LEU A 223 -8.00 5.16 -9.86
N ASN A 224 -6.96 4.54 -9.31
CA ASN A 224 -5.60 5.00 -9.50
C ASN A 224 -4.96 4.18 -10.63
N LYS A 225 -4.53 4.85 -11.69
CA LYS A 225 -3.89 4.21 -12.85
C LYS A 225 -2.43 4.60 -12.90
N TYR A 226 -1.56 3.61 -12.95
CA TYR A 226 -0.12 3.75 -13.03
C TYR A 226 0.34 3.30 -14.41
N VAL A 227 0.64 4.26 -15.29
CA VAL A 227 1.17 3.99 -16.64
C VAL A 227 2.69 4.12 -16.61
N LYS A 228 3.39 3.03 -16.91
CA LYS A 228 4.83 2.96 -16.81
C LYS A 228 5.49 3.85 -17.86
N VAL A 229 6.52 4.57 -17.44
CA VAL A 229 7.32 5.46 -18.27
C VAL A 229 8.80 5.25 -17.96
N GLU A 230 9.68 5.83 -18.79
CA GLU A 230 11.12 5.73 -18.58
C GLU A 230 11.53 6.27 -17.20
N ASP A 231 12.37 5.49 -16.49
CA ASP A 231 12.82 5.79 -15.14
C ASP A 231 13.53 7.15 -15.02
N SER A 232 14.16 7.61 -16.11
CA SER A 232 14.79 8.94 -16.20
C SER A 232 13.83 10.09 -15.96
N ARG A 233 12.52 9.90 -16.15
CA ARG A 233 11.50 10.91 -15.82
C ARG A 233 11.34 11.10 -14.31
N CYS A 234 11.69 10.10 -13.53
CA CYS A 234 11.63 10.11 -12.07
C CYS A 234 12.97 10.44 -11.39
N GLN A 235 13.93 11.04 -12.13
CA GLN A 235 15.27 11.31 -11.61
C GLN A 235 15.28 12.11 -10.30
N ALA A 236 14.35 13.05 -10.12
CA ALA A 236 14.24 13.81 -8.88
C ALA A 236 13.92 12.91 -7.66
N ALA A 237 13.03 11.93 -7.83
CA ALA A 237 12.69 10.98 -6.77
C ALA A 237 13.86 10.03 -6.46
N LEU A 238 14.58 9.57 -7.49
CA LEU A 238 15.79 8.76 -7.32
C LEU A 238 16.86 9.52 -6.50
N THR A 239 17.11 10.79 -6.83
CA THR A 239 18.04 11.64 -6.07
C THR A 239 17.59 11.81 -4.62
N TYR A 240 16.31 12.14 -4.39
CA TYR A 240 15.74 12.24 -3.05
C TYR A 240 15.93 10.95 -2.24
N TRP A 241 15.66 9.80 -2.85
CA TRP A 241 15.77 8.52 -2.15
C TRP A 241 17.21 8.21 -1.75
N ASN A 242 18.17 8.40 -2.66
CA ASN A 242 19.59 8.22 -2.38
C ASN A 242 20.08 9.07 -1.19
N GLU A 243 19.51 10.25 -0.99
CA GLU A 243 19.84 11.12 0.14
C GLU A 243 19.12 10.74 1.44
N LYS A 244 17.85 10.35 1.35
CA LYS A 244 16.95 10.24 2.52
C LYS A 244 16.67 8.80 2.97
N HIS A 245 17.05 7.77 2.21
CA HIS A 245 16.68 6.38 2.52
C HIS A 245 17.19 5.93 3.91
N LYS A 246 18.38 6.40 4.33
CA LYS A 246 18.94 6.08 5.66
C LYS A 246 18.12 6.68 6.79
N PHE A 247 17.69 7.93 6.66
CA PHE A 247 16.80 8.58 7.63
C PHE A 247 15.49 7.80 7.76
N TRP A 248 14.86 7.48 6.63
CA TRP A 248 13.60 6.71 6.64
C TRP A 248 13.76 5.28 7.16
N SER A 249 14.95 4.68 7.03
CA SER A 249 15.23 3.39 7.66
C SER A 249 15.20 3.46 9.18
N LEU A 250 15.62 4.58 9.79
CA LEU A 250 15.54 4.78 11.25
C LEU A 250 14.09 4.96 11.69
N VAL A 251 13.30 5.74 10.94
CA VAL A 251 11.86 5.92 11.19
C VAL A 251 11.14 4.57 11.13
N ARG A 252 11.37 3.77 10.06
CA ARG A 252 10.79 2.42 9.94
C ARG A 252 11.19 1.51 11.09
N SER A 253 12.47 1.49 11.47
CA SER A 253 12.94 0.70 12.60
C SER A 253 12.19 1.04 13.89
N LYS A 254 11.86 2.32 14.12
CA LYS A 254 11.08 2.70 15.29
C LYS A 254 9.64 2.23 15.21
N TRP A 255 9.00 2.35 14.04
CA TRP A 255 7.66 1.82 13.83
C TRP A 255 7.61 0.29 14.00
N ASP A 256 8.62 -0.43 13.53
CA ASP A 256 8.74 -1.88 13.74
C ASP A 256 8.80 -2.23 15.24
N GLU A 257 9.50 -1.43 16.07
CA GLU A 257 9.46 -1.58 17.53
C GLU A 257 8.06 -1.34 18.12
N VAL A 258 7.30 -0.38 17.59
CA VAL A 258 5.92 -0.08 18.03
C VAL A 258 4.99 -1.23 17.68
N PHE A 259 5.02 -1.72 16.44
CA PHE A 259 4.20 -2.86 16.00
C PHE A 259 4.60 -4.16 16.71
N GLY A 260 5.87 -4.31 17.08
CA GLY A 260 6.37 -5.43 17.87
C GLY A 260 5.75 -5.54 19.27
N ARG A 261 5.07 -4.50 19.76
CA ARG A 261 4.34 -4.52 21.04
C ARG A 261 3.08 -5.38 20.99
N LYS A 262 2.52 -5.64 19.80
CA LYS A 262 1.35 -6.53 19.61
C LYS A 262 0.16 -6.15 20.51
N LYS A 263 -0.07 -4.85 20.64
CA LYS A 263 -1.20 -4.26 21.37
C LYS A 263 -1.94 -3.29 20.47
N ASP A 264 -3.19 -2.98 20.81
CA ASP A 264 -3.95 -1.90 20.18
C ASP A 264 -3.10 -0.63 20.14
N LEU A 265 -3.20 0.10 19.03
CA LEU A 265 -2.42 1.30 18.78
C LEU A 265 -3.35 2.49 18.65
N HIS A 266 -3.07 3.54 19.38
CA HIS A 266 -3.75 4.82 19.27
C HIS A 266 -2.70 5.90 19.10
N LEU A 267 -2.92 6.81 18.14
CA LEU A 267 -2.00 7.90 17.86
C LEU A 267 -2.63 9.26 18.16
N ASN A 268 -1.86 10.12 18.82
CA ASN A 268 -2.20 11.54 18.91
C ASN A 268 -2.25 12.16 17.50
N ASP A 269 -3.26 12.97 17.19
CA ASP A 269 -3.28 13.76 15.95
C ASP A 269 -2.10 14.73 15.87
N LYS A 270 -1.75 15.31 17.03
CA LYS A 270 -0.72 16.34 17.18
C LYS A 270 -0.03 16.21 18.53
N VAL A 271 1.27 16.49 18.53
CA VAL A 271 2.08 16.74 19.72
C VAL A 271 2.57 18.17 19.60
N GLU A 272 2.42 18.97 20.66
CA GLU A 272 2.81 20.40 20.69
C GLU A 272 2.29 21.20 19.46
N GLY A 273 1.09 20.86 18.97
CA GLY A 273 0.44 21.55 17.85
C GLY A 273 0.92 21.16 16.45
N LYS A 274 1.88 20.24 16.32
CA LYS A 274 2.40 19.72 15.04
C LYS A 274 2.03 18.24 14.86
N ALA A 275 1.69 17.83 13.63
CA ALA A 275 1.52 16.43 13.25
C ALA A 275 2.88 15.74 13.05
N LEU A 276 2.94 14.40 13.12
CA LEU A 276 4.20 13.65 13.07
C LEU A 276 5.03 13.96 11.81
N TYR A 277 4.39 13.94 10.63
CA TYR A 277 5.07 14.32 9.38
C TYR A 277 5.71 15.72 9.46
N GLN A 278 5.13 16.69 10.17
CA GLN A 278 5.72 18.01 10.25
C GLN A 278 7.07 18.00 10.99
N TYR A 279 7.26 17.08 11.94
CA TYR A 279 8.55 16.85 12.57
C TYR A 279 9.51 16.11 11.64
N LEU A 280 9.08 14.98 11.06
CA LEU A 280 9.96 14.11 10.27
C LEU A 280 10.43 14.74 8.95
N PHE A 281 9.67 15.68 8.39
CA PHE A 281 10.05 16.42 7.19
C PHE A 281 10.69 17.79 7.49
N SER A 282 10.84 18.17 8.77
CA SER A 282 11.51 19.42 9.13
C SER A 282 13.02 19.33 8.95
N ASP A 283 13.66 20.47 8.72
CA ASP A 283 15.12 20.58 8.79
C ASP A 283 15.64 20.59 10.24
N GLU A 284 14.72 20.69 11.22
CA GLU A 284 15.02 20.72 12.66
C GLU A 284 15.36 19.34 13.22
N ILE A 285 14.77 18.27 12.67
CA ILE A 285 15.01 16.90 13.16
C ILE A 285 16.38 16.40 12.71
N THR A 286 17.25 16.06 13.66
CA THR A 286 18.53 15.46 13.30
C THR A 286 18.35 13.99 12.91
N PRO A 287 19.14 13.45 11.98
CA PRO A 287 19.07 12.04 11.57
C PRO A 287 19.72 11.10 12.61
N GLN A 288 19.45 11.35 13.89
CA GLN A 288 19.91 10.54 15.01
C GLN A 288 18.78 9.64 15.50
N LYS A 289 19.04 8.34 15.61
CA LYS A 289 18.04 7.35 16.04
C LYS A 289 17.31 7.77 17.31
N LYS A 290 18.03 8.22 18.34
CA LYS A 290 17.45 8.64 19.63
C LYS A 290 16.40 9.75 19.49
N GLU A 291 16.63 10.72 18.61
CA GLU A 291 15.72 11.85 18.40
C GLU A 291 14.48 11.43 17.59
N ILE A 292 14.69 10.62 16.54
CA ILE A 292 13.61 10.03 15.75
C ILE A 292 12.74 9.14 16.64
N ASP A 293 13.36 8.26 17.44
CA ASP A 293 12.66 7.36 18.36
C ASP A 293 11.79 8.14 19.33
N LYS A 294 12.34 9.18 19.97
CA LYS A 294 11.61 10.04 20.90
C LYS A 294 10.45 10.76 20.21
N THR A 295 10.67 11.24 18.99
CA THR A 295 9.66 11.96 18.20
C THR A 295 8.52 11.04 17.81
N VAL A 296 8.77 9.83 17.31
CA VAL A 296 7.69 8.88 16.97
C VAL A 296 6.97 8.40 18.24
N GLU A 297 7.72 8.10 19.30
CA GLU A 297 7.15 7.62 20.56
C GLU A 297 6.16 8.62 21.18
N SER A 298 6.42 9.94 21.06
CA SER A 298 5.52 10.95 21.64
C SER A 298 4.12 10.97 21.02
N PHE A 299 3.96 10.39 19.82
CA PHE A 299 2.66 10.26 19.16
C PHE A 299 1.92 8.99 19.57
N VAL A 300 2.61 7.97 20.06
CA VAL A 300 2.00 6.71 20.48
C VAL A 300 1.36 6.90 21.86
N ILE A 301 0.07 6.64 21.95
CA ILE A 301 -0.68 6.64 23.21
C ILE A 301 -0.58 5.23 23.80
N ASP A 302 -0.12 5.14 25.04
CA ASP A 302 0.08 3.87 25.73
C ASP A 302 -1.19 3.25 26.31
#